data_AF-A0A3N5LWK4-F1
#
_entry.id   AF-A0A3N5LWK4-F1
#
_cell.length_a   1.000
_cell.length_b   1.000
_cell.length_c   1.000
_cell.angle_alpha   90.00
_cell.angle_beta   90.00
_cell.angle_gamma   90.00
#
_symmetry.space_group_name_H-M   'P 1'
#
loop_
_entity.id
_entity.type
_entity.pdbx_description
1 polymer ?
#
loop_
_entity_poly.entity_id
_entity_poly.type
_entity_poly.pdbx_seq_one_letter_code
_entity_poly.pdbx_strand_id
1 'polypeptide(L)'
;MEKEFAMTDDPQINEGYSEIENLEADAVVARKENAVRESTLTLAKFVRLLHFRLFRQGFRITLLWLVNMLVRGITGYPHRSTSEIMPQLFVGGQYSRQGWSKMSSWGITSVVNMRKEFDDQTKGIAPARYLHLPTIDDDAPSLDQLQVGVDFIREELDSGGIVYVHCGAGVGRAATMAAAYLVSTGLDVEEAWHHIRTVRPFIRPSIVQVRMIEHFAARCRNGRP
;
A
#
# COMPACT_ATOMS: atom_id res chain seq x y z
N MET A 1 39.50 -12.13 -15.95
CA MET A 1 40.73 -12.52 -15.21
C MET A 1 40.30 -13.59 -14.24
N GLU A 2 40.26 -14.82 -14.74
CA GLU A 2 39.94 -16.02 -13.94
C GLU A 2 41.00 -16.14 -12.85
N LYS A 3 40.59 -16.18 -11.58
CA LYS A 3 41.49 -16.54 -10.49
C LYS A 3 41.55 -18.05 -10.44
N GLU A 4 42.58 -18.63 -11.04
CA GLU A 4 42.97 -20.01 -10.81
C GLU A 4 43.50 -20.10 -9.37
N PHE A 5 42.67 -20.58 -8.45
CA PHE A 5 43.03 -20.73 -7.04
C PHE A 5 43.75 -22.08 -6.91
N ALA A 6 45.08 -22.03 -6.73
CA ALA A 6 45.90 -23.24 -6.58
C ALA A 6 45.44 -24.04 -5.35
N MET A 7 45.05 -25.31 -5.57
CA MET A 7 44.74 -26.25 -4.50
C MET A 7 45.96 -26.43 -3.60
N THR A 8 45.82 -26.19 -2.31
CA THR A 8 46.84 -26.50 -1.30
C THR A 8 46.71 -27.97 -0.91
N ASP A 9 47.82 -28.69 -0.71
CA ASP A 9 47.88 -30.12 -0.30
C ASP A 9 47.38 -30.38 1.14
N ASP A 10 46.61 -29.47 1.73
CA ASP A 10 45.98 -29.63 3.05
C ASP A 10 44.50 -30.06 2.87
N PRO A 11 44.14 -31.32 3.18
CA PRO A 11 42.80 -31.85 2.97
C PRO A 11 41.72 -31.12 3.77
N GLN A 12 42.04 -30.61 4.97
CA GLN A 12 41.07 -29.91 5.81
C GLN A 12 40.68 -28.55 5.24
N ILE A 13 41.62 -27.88 4.55
CA ILE A 13 41.39 -26.60 3.90
C ILE A 13 40.51 -26.78 2.67
N ASN A 14 40.74 -27.83 1.86
CA ASN A 14 39.93 -28.11 0.67
C ASN A 14 38.49 -28.57 1.01
N GLU A 15 38.29 -29.34 2.10
CA GLU A 15 36.94 -29.69 2.58
C GLU A 15 36.16 -28.45 3.00
N GLY A 16 36.78 -27.52 3.74
CA GLY A 16 36.16 -26.27 4.17
C GLY A 16 35.77 -25.35 3.00
N TYR A 17 36.57 -25.30 1.92
CA TYR A 17 36.20 -24.55 0.71
C TYR A 17 35.02 -25.19 -0.03
N SER A 18 34.96 -26.52 -0.10
CA SER A 18 33.84 -27.23 -0.72
C SER A 18 32.52 -27.07 0.05
N GLU A 19 32.57 -27.04 1.39
CA GLU A 19 31.39 -26.79 2.23
C GLU A 19 30.84 -25.37 2.05
N ILE A 20 31.72 -24.36 1.94
CA ILE A 20 31.31 -22.97 1.71
C ILE A 20 30.67 -22.81 0.33
N GLU A 21 31.23 -23.39 -0.73
CA GLU A 21 30.64 -23.36 -2.08
C GLU A 21 29.27 -24.05 -2.13
N ASN A 22 29.11 -25.18 -1.43
CA ASN A 22 27.84 -25.89 -1.35
C ASN A 22 26.78 -25.07 -0.57
N LEU A 23 27.16 -24.42 0.54
CA LEU A 23 26.27 -23.54 1.30
C LEU A 23 25.83 -22.31 0.48
N GLU A 24 26.72 -21.71 -0.30
CA GLU A 24 26.38 -20.61 -1.21
C GLU A 24 25.46 -21.06 -2.36
N ALA A 25 25.72 -22.24 -2.94
CA ALA A 25 24.89 -22.82 -3.99
C ALA A 25 23.46 -23.11 -3.49
N ASP A 26 23.32 -23.72 -2.31
CA ASP A 26 22.03 -24.01 -1.68
C ASP A 26 21.25 -22.72 -1.37
N ALA A 27 21.94 -21.67 -0.89
CA ALA A 27 21.33 -20.37 -0.65
C ALA A 27 20.83 -19.71 -1.94
N VAL A 28 21.55 -19.87 -3.06
CA VAL A 28 21.13 -19.37 -4.38
C VAL A 28 19.93 -20.14 -4.92
N VAL A 29 19.92 -21.47 -4.78
CA VAL A 29 18.79 -22.32 -5.18
C VAL A 29 17.54 -21.96 -4.37
N ALA A 30 17.65 -21.87 -3.04
CA ALA A 30 16.55 -21.49 -2.16
C ALA A 30 16.00 -20.09 -2.48
N ARG A 31 16.86 -19.12 -2.83
CA ARG A 31 16.41 -17.78 -3.29
C ARG A 31 15.63 -17.86 -4.60
N LYS A 32 16.08 -18.65 -5.58
CA LYS A 32 15.38 -18.83 -6.86
C LYS A 32 14.03 -19.52 -6.66
N GLU A 33 13.99 -20.58 -5.86
CA GLU A 33 12.75 -21.31 -5.55
C GLU A 33 11.73 -20.42 -4.83
N ASN A 34 12.18 -19.62 -3.85
CA ASN A 34 11.33 -18.65 -3.17
C ASN A 34 10.79 -17.57 -4.11
N ALA A 35 11.60 -17.04 -5.03
CA ALA A 35 11.14 -16.06 -6.01
C ALA A 35 10.10 -16.66 -7.00
N VAL A 36 10.32 -17.90 -7.45
CA VAL A 36 9.35 -18.61 -8.31
C VAL A 36 8.05 -18.92 -7.55
N ARG A 37 8.15 -19.31 -6.27
CA ARG A 37 6.98 -19.54 -5.41
C ARG A 37 6.20 -18.24 -5.13
N GLU A 38 6.89 -17.14 -4.87
CA GLU A 38 6.26 -15.83 -4.68
C GLU A 38 5.56 -15.32 -5.95
N SER A 39 6.19 -15.48 -7.12
CA SER A 39 5.62 -15.09 -8.42
C SER A 39 4.40 -15.93 -8.83
N THR A 40 4.45 -17.24 -8.61
CA THR A 40 3.30 -18.13 -8.85
C THR A 40 2.14 -17.86 -7.89
N LEU A 41 2.44 -17.62 -6.60
CA LEU A 41 1.44 -17.20 -5.61
C LEU A 41 0.81 -15.85 -5.97
N THR A 42 1.59 -14.90 -6.48
CA THR A 42 1.07 -13.60 -6.91
C THR A 42 0.21 -13.70 -8.18
N LEU A 43 0.59 -14.54 -9.16
CA LEU A 43 -0.22 -14.76 -10.37
C LEU A 43 -1.55 -15.45 -10.05
N ALA A 44 -1.54 -16.53 -9.26
CA ALA A 44 -2.76 -17.24 -8.86
C ALA A 44 -3.69 -16.33 -8.04
N LYS A 45 -3.13 -15.51 -7.13
CA LYS A 45 -3.88 -14.47 -6.41
C LYS A 45 -4.48 -13.45 -7.38
N PHE A 46 -3.73 -13.00 -8.38
CA PHE A 46 -4.20 -12.05 -9.38
C PHE A 46 -5.36 -12.63 -10.21
N VAL A 47 -5.25 -13.87 -10.70
CA VAL A 47 -6.31 -14.53 -11.47
C VAL A 47 -7.58 -14.69 -10.63
N ARG A 48 -7.44 -15.16 -9.37
CA ARG A 48 -8.57 -15.27 -8.44
C ARG A 48 -9.21 -13.92 -8.15
N LEU A 49 -8.40 -12.88 -7.96
CA LEU A 49 -8.86 -11.51 -7.73
C LEU A 49 -9.60 -10.96 -8.96
N LEU A 50 -9.04 -11.18 -10.16
CA LEU A 50 -9.64 -10.74 -11.42
C LEU A 50 -10.99 -11.42 -11.64
N HIS A 51 -11.05 -12.74 -11.48
CA HIS A 51 -12.30 -13.51 -11.55
C HIS A 51 -13.32 -12.97 -10.55
N PHE A 52 -12.95 -12.87 -9.26
CA PHE A 52 -13.84 -12.34 -8.23
C PHE A 52 -14.36 -10.93 -8.55
N ARG A 53 -13.49 -10.03 -9.03
CA ARG A 53 -13.87 -8.66 -9.41
C ARG A 53 -14.84 -8.65 -10.60
N LEU A 54 -14.57 -9.42 -11.65
CA LEU A 54 -15.45 -9.53 -12.81
C LEU A 54 -16.85 -9.98 -12.40
N PHE A 55 -16.95 -11.01 -11.57
CA PHE A 55 -18.25 -11.57 -11.16
C PHE A 55 -18.97 -10.77 -10.08
N ARG A 56 -18.28 -10.07 -9.17
CA ARG A 56 -18.93 -9.32 -8.06
C ARG A 56 -19.05 -7.82 -8.26
N GLN A 57 -18.10 -7.19 -8.95
CA GLN A 57 -18.10 -5.74 -9.20
C GLN A 57 -18.49 -5.39 -10.64
N GLY A 58 -18.56 -6.38 -11.52
CA GLY A 58 -18.86 -6.21 -12.94
C GLY A 58 -17.64 -5.78 -13.76
N PHE A 59 -17.81 -5.88 -15.08
CA PHE A 59 -16.75 -5.64 -16.05
C PHE A 59 -16.19 -4.20 -15.99
N ARG A 60 -17.06 -3.19 -15.94
CA ARG A 60 -16.66 -1.77 -15.96
C ARG A 60 -15.75 -1.39 -14.79
N ILE A 61 -16.13 -1.76 -13.57
CA ILE A 61 -15.33 -1.47 -12.35
C ILE A 61 -14.01 -2.23 -12.39
N THR A 62 -14.04 -3.48 -12.87
CA THR A 62 -12.82 -4.29 -13.02
C THR A 62 -11.86 -3.69 -14.04
N LEU A 63 -12.36 -3.20 -15.17
CA LEU A 63 -11.55 -2.53 -16.19
C LEU A 63 -10.92 -1.24 -15.65
N LEU A 64 -11.69 -0.42 -14.92
CA LEU A 64 -11.15 0.79 -14.27
C LEU A 64 -10.02 0.48 -13.29
N TRP A 65 -10.16 -0.60 -12.50
CA TRP A 65 -9.09 -1.06 -11.61
C TRP A 65 -7.83 -1.48 -12.38
N LEU A 66 -7.99 -2.24 -13.47
CA LEU A 66 -6.87 -2.65 -14.33
C LEU A 66 -6.17 -1.43 -14.96
N VAL A 67 -6.94 -0.49 -15.53
CA VAL A 67 -6.39 0.75 -16.09
C VAL A 67 -5.61 1.53 -15.05
N ASN A 68 -6.16 1.69 -13.84
CA ASN A 68 -5.45 2.36 -12.75
C ASN A 68 -4.14 1.63 -12.36
N MET A 69 -4.12 0.29 -12.36
CA MET A 69 -2.90 -0.48 -12.13
C MET A 69 -1.86 -0.28 -13.25
N LEU A 70 -2.29 -0.31 -14.51
CA LEU A 70 -1.42 -0.13 -15.67
C LEU A 70 -0.82 1.27 -15.72
N VAL A 71 -1.65 2.31 -15.57
CA VAL A 71 -1.20 3.70 -15.52
C VAL A 71 -0.14 3.86 -14.45
N ARG A 72 -0.41 3.40 -13.22
CA ARG A 72 0.56 3.48 -12.12
C ARG A 72 1.84 2.70 -12.41
N GLY A 73 1.75 1.54 -13.05
CA GLY A 73 2.92 0.75 -13.45
C GLY A 73 3.82 1.46 -14.46
N ILE A 74 3.23 2.26 -15.35
CA ILE A 74 3.95 3.00 -16.40
C ILE A 74 4.44 4.37 -15.89
N THR A 75 3.57 5.14 -15.25
CA THR A 75 3.85 6.53 -14.87
C THR A 75 4.44 6.67 -13.47
N GLY A 76 4.26 5.66 -12.61
CA GLY A 76 4.69 5.70 -11.22
C GLY A 76 3.76 6.48 -10.27
N TYR A 77 2.63 7.00 -10.73
CA TYR A 77 1.65 7.74 -9.91
C TYR A 77 0.21 7.34 -10.29
N PRO A 78 -0.78 7.47 -9.37
CA PRO A 78 -2.17 7.10 -9.66
C PRO A 78 -2.85 8.12 -10.58
N HIS A 79 -3.98 7.77 -11.18
CA HIS A 79 -4.75 8.74 -11.96
C HIS A 79 -5.42 9.77 -11.03
N ARG A 80 -5.23 11.07 -11.28
CA ARG A 80 -5.72 12.16 -10.40
C ARG A 80 -7.22 12.05 -10.12
N SER A 81 -8.03 11.92 -11.17
CA SER A 81 -9.50 11.94 -11.06
C SER A 81 -10.10 10.75 -10.31
N THR A 82 -9.35 9.66 -10.13
CA THR A 82 -9.80 8.51 -9.33
C THR A 82 -9.18 8.50 -7.94
N SER A 83 -8.35 9.50 -7.63
CA SER A 83 -7.62 9.61 -6.37
C SER A 83 -8.08 10.76 -5.50
N GLU A 84 -8.46 11.91 -6.06
CA GLU A 84 -8.94 13.07 -5.29
C GLU A 84 -10.37 12.82 -4.78
N ILE A 85 -10.51 12.28 -3.57
CA ILE A 85 -11.83 11.91 -3.04
C ILE A 85 -12.60 13.13 -2.52
N MET A 86 -11.89 14.16 -2.08
CA MET A 86 -12.44 15.47 -1.72
C MET A 86 -11.32 16.52 -1.84
N PRO A 87 -11.63 17.83 -1.80
CA PRO A 87 -10.60 18.86 -1.88
C PRO A 87 -9.47 18.57 -0.88
N GLN A 88 -8.24 18.63 -1.38
CA GLN A 88 -7.00 18.42 -0.61
C GLN A 88 -6.74 17.00 -0.09
N LEU A 89 -7.63 16.02 -0.29
CA LEU A 89 -7.43 14.64 0.19
C LEU A 89 -7.48 13.63 -0.95
N PHE A 90 -6.36 12.94 -1.14
CA PHE A 90 -6.16 11.95 -2.17
C PHE A 90 -5.98 10.54 -1.60
N VAL A 91 -6.48 9.53 -2.32
CA VAL A 91 -6.34 8.11 -1.99
C VAL A 91 -5.76 7.34 -3.18
N GLY A 92 -4.76 6.49 -2.94
CA GLY A 92 -4.22 5.68 -4.02
C GLY A 92 -3.27 4.57 -3.61
N GLY A 93 -2.56 4.03 -4.61
CA GLY A 93 -1.56 2.98 -4.40
C GLY A 93 -0.15 3.54 -4.28
N GLN A 94 0.83 2.65 -4.14
CA GLN A 94 2.24 3.02 -4.03
C GLN A 94 2.68 3.86 -5.24
N TYR A 95 3.27 5.02 -4.97
CA TYR A 95 3.94 5.84 -5.97
C TYR A 95 5.44 5.50 -6.04
N SER A 96 6.07 5.82 -7.16
CA SER A 96 7.52 5.73 -7.36
C SER A 96 8.19 7.07 -7.08
N ARG A 97 9.53 7.09 -7.00
CA ARG A 97 10.29 8.35 -6.88
C ARG A 97 9.96 9.36 -7.99
N GLN A 98 9.78 8.90 -9.22
CA GLN A 98 9.36 9.75 -10.35
C GLN A 98 7.91 10.18 -10.20
N GLY A 99 7.05 9.28 -9.73
CA GLY A 99 5.64 9.58 -9.46
C GLY A 99 5.45 10.66 -8.40
N TRP A 100 6.29 10.67 -7.37
CA TRP A 100 6.27 11.71 -6.34
C TRP A 100 6.46 13.11 -6.92
N SER A 101 7.40 13.31 -7.85
CA SER A 101 7.61 14.62 -8.49
C SER A 101 6.35 15.12 -9.21
N LYS A 102 5.63 14.23 -9.89
CA LYS A 102 4.36 14.58 -10.53
C LYS A 102 3.27 14.88 -9.50
N MET A 103 3.15 14.07 -8.46
CA MET A 103 2.17 14.27 -7.40
C MET A 103 2.39 15.57 -6.64
N SER A 104 3.65 15.92 -6.36
CA SER A 104 4.05 17.19 -5.77
C SER A 104 3.66 18.38 -6.66
N SER A 105 3.73 18.24 -8.00
CA SER A 105 3.23 19.26 -8.93
C SER A 105 1.70 19.47 -8.89
N TRP A 106 0.94 18.55 -8.28
CA TRP A 106 -0.48 18.73 -7.99
C TRP A 106 -0.72 19.47 -6.67
N GLY A 107 0.35 19.83 -5.96
CA GLY A 107 0.30 20.47 -4.65
C GLY A 107 0.27 19.49 -3.48
N ILE A 108 0.39 18.17 -3.71
CA ILE A 108 0.47 17.18 -2.61
C ILE A 108 1.70 17.49 -1.75
N THR A 109 1.47 17.79 -0.47
CA THR A 109 2.49 18.20 0.49
C THR A 109 2.86 17.08 1.46
N SER A 110 1.93 16.17 1.75
CA SER A 110 2.09 15.16 2.78
C SER A 110 1.54 13.80 2.40
N VAL A 111 2.07 12.76 3.06
CA VAL A 111 1.75 11.37 2.78
C VAL A 111 1.42 10.59 4.05
N VAL A 112 0.34 9.81 4.00
CA VAL A 112 0.04 8.75 4.98
C VAL A 112 0.26 7.40 4.31
N ASN A 113 1.24 6.63 4.78
CA ASN A 113 1.55 5.29 4.29
C ASN A 113 1.00 4.22 5.23
N MET A 114 0.14 3.35 4.70
CA MET A 114 -0.50 2.26 5.45
C MET A 114 0.22 0.91 5.31
N ARG A 115 1.37 0.84 4.62
CA ARG A 115 2.02 -0.44 4.29
C ARG A 115 2.98 -0.89 5.38
N LYS A 116 2.70 -2.01 6.05
CA LYS A 116 3.68 -2.64 6.94
C LYS A 116 4.90 -3.17 6.18
N GLU A 117 4.68 -3.67 4.97
CA GLU A 117 5.70 -4.32 4.15
C GLU A 117 6.65 -3.35 3.43
N PHE A 118 6.35 -2.05 3.45
CA PHE A 118 7.10 -1.06 2.68
C PHE A 118 7.00 0.33 3.32
N ASP A 119 8.08 0.83 3.89
CA ASP A 119 8.17 2.18 4.42
C ASP A 119 8.86 3.12 3.41
N ASP A 120 8.14 4.14 2.94
CA ASP A 120 8.64 5.13 1.99
C ASP A 120 9.87 5.90 2.51
N GLN A 121 9.97 6.10 3.82
CA GLN A 121 11.10 6.80 4.44
C GLN A 121 12.38 5.97 4.34
N THR A 122 12.32 4.68 4.69
CA THR A 122 13.47 3.76 4.49
C THR A 122 13.89 3.62 3.03
N LYS A 123 12.97 3.87 2.09
CA LYS A 123 13.23 3.83 0.64
C LYS A 123 13.63 5.20 0.07
N GLY A 124 13.69 6.23 0.91
CA GLY A 124 14.08 7.58 0.55
C GLY A 124 13.12 8.29 -0.42
N ILE A 125 11.87 7.84 -0.49
CA ILE A 125 10.85 8.43 -1.37
C ILE A 125 9.77 9.21 -0.60
N ALA A 126 9.78 9.13 0.73
CA ALA A 126 8.85 9.90 1.57
C ALA A 126 9.10 11.42 1.45
N PRO A 127 8.04 12.24 1.46
CA PRO A 127 8.16 13.69 1.61
C PRO A 127 8.56 14.10 3.02
N ALA A 128 8.79 15.40 3.20
CA ALA A 128 9.09 15.98 4.51
C ALA A 128 7.97 15.77 5.53
N ARG A 129 6.71 15.89 5.11
CA ARG A 129 5.53 15.65 5.94
C ARG A 129 5.00 14.25 5.66
N TYR A 130 5.36 13.29 6.52
CA TYR A 130 5.11 11.88 6.30
C TYR A 130 4.67 11.19 7.59
N LEU A 131 3.62 10.36 7.48
CA LEU A 131 3.13 9.52 8.56
C LEU A 131 3.09 8.06 8.10
N HIS A 132 3.78 7.19 8.84
CA HIS A 132 3.75 5.74 8.61
C HIS A 132 2.87 5.05 9.66
N LEU A 133 1.77 4.44 9.21
CA LEU A 133 0.86 3.64 10.02
C LEU A 133 0.90 2.19 9.50
N PRO A 134 1.87 1.37 9.92
CA PRO A 134 2.08 0.05 9.35
C PRO A 134 0.87 -0.86 9.61
N THR A 135 0.19 -1.26 8.53
CA THR A 135 -0.95 -2.19 8.56
C THR A 135 -0.69 -3.35 7.60
N ILE A 136 -0.97 -4.58 8.03
CA ILE A 136 -0.84 -5.80 7.21
C ILE A 136 -1.86 -5.75 6.06
N ASP A 137 -1.48 -6.24 4.87
CA ASP A 137 -2.39 -6.27 3.73
C ASP A 137 -3.67 -7.08 4.03
N ASP A 138 -4.81 -6.59 3.52
CA ASP A 138 -6.17 -7.06 3.85
C ASP A 138 -6.60 -7.00 5.34
N ASP A 139 -5.74 -6.52 6.26
CA ASP A 139 -6.08 -6.29 7.67
C ASP A 139 -6.49 -4.83 7.94
N ALA A 140 -7.00 -4.56 9.13
CA ALA A 140 -7.43 -3.22 9.55
C ALA A 140 -6.35 -2.50 10.40
N PRO A 141 -6.18 -1.18 10.24
CA PRO A 141 -5.43 -0.38 11.21
C PRO A 141 -6.11 -0.44 12.58
N SER A 142 -5.36 -0.25 13.67
CA SER A 142 -5.95 -0.14 15.01
C SER A 142 -6.78 1.15 15.16
N LEU A 143 -7.65 1.21 16.18
CA LEU A 143 -8.40 2.43 16.49
C LEU A 143 -7.48 3.63 16.78
N ASP A 144 -6.35 3.40 17.43
CA ASP A 144 -5.39 4.47 17.73
C ASP A 144 -4.62 4.90 16.49
N GLN A 145 -4.26 3.97 15.59
CA GLN A 145 -3.70 4.33 14.28
C GLN A 145 -4.70 5.15 13.45
N LEU A 146 -5.98 4.78 13.47
CA LEU A 146 -7.02 5.57 12.82
C LEU A 146 -7.12 6.97 13.44
N GLN A 147 -7.10 7.09 14.77
CA GLN A 147 -7.14 8.40 15.41
C GLN A 147 -5.92 9.26 15.02
N VAL A 148 -4.71 8.72 15.11
CA VAL A 148 -3.47 9.42 14.72
C VAL A 148 -3.51 9.84 13.25
N GLY A 149 -3.96 8.96 12.35
CA GLY A 149 -4.10 9.27 10.93
C GLY A 149 -5.14 10.36 10.66
N VAL A 150 -6.28 10.32 11.37
CA VAL A 150 -7.32 11.36 11.29
C VAL A 150 -6.77 12.71 11.73
N ASP A 151 -6.06 12.76 12.84
CA ASP A 151 -5.52 14.01 13.39
C ASP A 151 -4.42 14.59 12.49
N PHE A 152 -3.54 13.74 11.95
CA PHE A 152 -2.56 14.16 10.95
C PHE A 152 -3.21 14.71 9.68
N ILE A 153 -4.22 14.02 9.14
CA ILE A 153 -4.93 14.51 7.95
C ILE A 153 -5.56 15.87 8.27
N ARG A 154 -6.25 16.01 9.42
CA ARG A 154 -6.87 17.27 9.82
C ARG A 154 -5.84 18.41 9.92
N GLU A 155 -4.73 18.21 10.62
CA GLU A 155 -3.67 19.21 10.78
C GLU A 155 -3.10 19.68 9.43
N GLU A 156 -2.83 18.74 8.52
CA GLU A 156 -2.32 19.06 7.20
C GLU A 156 -3.34 19.82 6.34
N LEU A 157 -4.62 19.46 6.43
CA LEU A 157 -5.67 20.14 5.68
C LEU A 157 -5.97 21.54 6.23
N ASP A 158 -5.99 21.70 7.55
CA ASP A 158 -6.23 22.99 8.22
C ASP A 158 -5.09 24.00 7.98
N SER A 159 -3.88 23.50 7.72
CA SER A 159 -2.73 24.30 7.30
C SER A 159 -2.68 24.60 5.79
N GLY A 160 -3.70 24.19 5.03
CA GLY A 160 -3.79 24.39 3.58
C GLY A 160 -2.92 23.42 2.77
N GLY A 161 -2.43 22.36 3.40
CA GLY A 161 -1.72 21.26 2.77
C GLY A 161 -2.66 20.29 2.04
N ILE A 162 -2.06 19.40 1.26
CA ILE A 162 -2.76 18.37 0.50
C ILE A 162 -2.18 17.00 0.87
N VAL A 163 -3.03 16.11 1.37
CA VAL A 163 -2.63 14.80 1.89
C VAL A 163 -2.89 13.70 0.86
N TYR A 164 -1.91 12.82 0.68
CA TYR A 164 -2.06 11.58 -0.07
C TYR A 164 -1.98 10.35 0.84
N VAL A 165 -3.07 9.61 0.93
CA VAL A 165 -3.16 8.37 1.71
C VAL A 165 -2.98 7.17 0.78
N HIS A 166 -2.03 6.27 1.08
CA HIS A 166 -1.82 5.09 0.24
C HIS A 166 -1.55 3.79 0.99
N CYS A 167 -1.70 2.71 0.22
CA CYS A 167 -1.22 1.38 0.56
C CYS A 167 -0.57 0.77 -0.69
N GLY A 168 -0.51 -0.56 -0.82
CA GLY A 168 0.01 -1.18 -2.04
C GLY A 168 -0.82 -0.82 -3.28
N ALA A 169 -2.11 -1.19 -3.28
CA ALA A 169 -2.99 -1.00 -4.43
C ALA A 169 -3.90 0.25 -4.35
N GLY A 170 -4.11 0.79 -3.14
CA GLY A 170 -5.08 1.86 -2.90
C GLY A 170 -6.54 1.39 -2.97
N VAL A 171 -6.80 0.21 -2.40
CA VAL A 171 -8.10 -0.49 -2.50
C VAL A 171 -8.73 -0.80 -1.14
N GLY A 172 -7.94 -1.28 -0.17
CA GLY A 172 -8.38 -1.61 1.19
C GLY A 172 -7.87 -0.58 2.20
N ARG A 173 -6.73 -0.86 2.84
CA ARG A 173 -6.08 -0.05 3.89
C ARG A 173 -6.16 1.48 3.69
N ALA A 174 -5.78 1.98 2.52
CA ALA A 174 -5.82 3.43 2.23
C ALA A 174 -7.25 3.99 2.21
N ALA A 175 -8.19 3.25 1.64
CA ALA A 175 -9.60 3.63 1.64
C ALA A 175 -10.20 3.55 3.05
N THR A 176 -9.74 2.60 3.88
CA THR A 176 -10.10 2.52 5.31
C THR A 176 -9.66 3.77 6.07
N MET A 177 -8.42 4.19 5.91
CA MET A 177 -7.92 5.41 6.57
C MET A 177 -8.70 6.66 6.11
N ALA A 178 -8.99 6.77 4.81
CA ALA A 178 -9.83 7.85 4.29
C ALA A 178 -11.28 7.80 4.83
N ALA A 179 -11.87 6.62 4.95
CA ALA A 179 -13.21 6.45 5.51
C ALA A 179 -13.25 6.90 6.99
N ALA A 180 -12.24 6.57 7.78
CA ALA A 180 -12.15 7.06 9.16
C ALA A 180 -12.07 8.60 9.23
N TYR A 181 -11.32 9.24 8.34
CA TYR A 181 -11.31 10.70 8.25
C TYR A 181 -12.69 11.28 7.94
N LEU A 182 -13.39 10.77 6.91
CA LEU A 182 -14.74 11.22 6.57
C LEU A 182 -15.76 11.00 7.70
N VAL A 183 -15.68 9.86 8.40
CA VAL A 183 -16.50 9.61 9.59
C VAL A 183 -16.20 10.62 10.70
N SER A 184 -14.92 10.97 10.88
CA SER A 184 -14.53 11.98 11.87
C SER A 184 -15.08 13.37 11.55
N THR A 185 -15.28 13.70 10.28
CA THR A 185 -15.91 14.96 9.84
C THR A 185 -17.43 14.94 9.95
N GLY A 186 -18.02 13.82 10.36
CA GLY A 186 -19.43 13.70 10.67
C GLY A 186 -20.28 12.94 9.67
N LEU A 187 -19.69 12.38 8.61
CA LEU A 187 -20.40 11.45 7.74
C LEU A 187 -20.70 10.15 8.50
N ASP A 188 -21.81 9.52 8.17
CA ASP A 188 -22.02 8.14 8.60
C ASP A 188 -21.07 7.18 7.86
N VAL A 189 -21.01 5.93 8.33
CA VAL A 189 -20.09 4.92 7.77
C VAL A 189 -20.43 4.60 6.32
N GLU A 190 -21.71 4.51 5.97
CA GLU A 190 -22.18 4.15 4.64
C GLU A 190 -21.96 5.32 3.66
N GLU A 191 -22.23 6.55 4.08
CA GLU A 191 -21.93 7.79 3.37
C GLU A 191 -20.44 7.91 3.08
N ALA A 192 -19.58 7.66 4.07
CA ALA A 192 -18.13 7.69 3.87
C ALA A 192 -17.68 6.69 2.81
N TRP A 193 -18.17 5.44 2.86
CA TRP A 193 -17.85 4.44 1.84
C TRP A 193 -18.43 4.78 0.47
N HIS A 194 -19.67 5.26 0.43
CA HIS A 194 -20.34 5.69 -0.79
C HIS A 194 -19.55 6.81 -1.46
N HIS A 195 -19.19 7.84 -0.69
CA HIS A 195 -18.41 8.99 -1.14
C HIS A 195 -17.11 8.55 -1.81
N ILE A 196 -16.31 7.71 -1.15
CA ILE A 196 -15.06 7.18 -1.73
C ILE A 196 -15.33 6.37 -3.01
N ARG A 197 -16.42 5.59 -3.07
CA ARG A 197 -16.79 4.83 -4.27
C ARG A 197 -17.21 5.69 -5.45
N THR A 198 -17.75 6.90 -5.24
CA THR A 198 -18.11 7.79 -6.35
C THR A 198 -16.88 8.20 -7.16
N VAL A 199 -15.75 8.40 -6.49
CA VAL A 199 -14.46 8.76 -7.11
C VAL A 199 -13.63 7.53 -7.47
N ARG A 200 -13.60 6.53 -6.58
CA ARG A 200 -12.75 5.33 -6.66
C ARG A 200 -13.60 4.06 -6.57
N PRO A 201 -14.41 3.74 -7.60
CA PRO A 201 -15.45 2.69 -7.53
C PRO A 201 -14.92 1.28 -7.26
N PHE A 202 -13.62 1.07 -7.52
CA PHE A 202 -12.95 -0.21 -7.36
C PHE A 202 -12.35 -0.47 -5.97
N ILE A 203 -12.58 0.41 -4.99
CA ILE A 203 -12.23 0.10 -3.60
C ILE A 203 -12.95 -1.19 -3.14
N ARG A 204 -12.28 -1.92 -2.26
CA ARG A 204 -12.78 -3.20 -1.76
C ARG A 204 -12.15 -3.42 -0.38
N PRO A 205 -12.60 -2.70 0.64
CA PRO A 205 -12.18 -2.97 2.01
C PRO A 205 -12.55 -4.41 2.39
N SER A 206 -11.71 -5.05 3.19
CA SER A 206 -12.01 -6.34 3.80
C SER A 206 -13.09 -6.19 4.88
N ILE A 207 -13.70 -7.31 5.30
CA ILE A 207 -14.73 -7.26 6.35
C ILE A 207 -14.16 -6.72 7.68
N VAL A 208 -12.91 -7.02 8.00
CA VAL A 208 -12.25 -6.50 9.22
C VAL A 208 -12.03 -4.99 9.12
N GLN A 209 -11.71 -4.47 7.93
CA GLN A 209 -11.60 -3.04 7.68
C GLN A 209 -12.95 -2.33 7.80
N VAL A 210 -14.03 -2.90 7.27
CA VAL A 210 -15.38 -2.32 7.42
C VAL A 210 -15.79 -2.27 8.89
N ARG A 211 -15.66 -3.38 9.62
CA ARG A 211 -15.97 -3.45 11.06
C ARG A 211 -15.13 -2.47 11.89
N MET A 212 -13.87 -2.28 11.53
CA MET A 212 -13.03 -1.31 12.22
C MET A 212 -13.55 0.12 12.08
N ILE A 213 -14.09 0.48 10.90
CA ILE A 213 -14.72 1.80 10.71
C ILE A 213 -16.03 1.93 11.50
N GLU A 214 -16.82 0.86 11.62
CA GLU A 214 -17.99 0.84 12.50
C GLU A 214 -17.62 1.09 13.97
N HIS A 215 -16.56 0.42 14.45
CA HIS A 215 -16.03 0.64 15.80
C HIS A 215 -15.47 2.05 15.99
N PHE A 216 -14.74 2.56 14.99
CA PHE A 216 -14.22 3.93 15.01
C PHE A 216 -15.35 4.96 15.06
N ALA A 217 -16.40 4.78 14.26
CA ALA A 217 -17.58 5.64 14.28
C ALA A 217 -18.27 5.66 15.65
N ALA A 218 -18.37 4.50 16.32
CA ALA A 218 -18.88 4.43 17.68
C ALA A 218 -18.02 5.21 18.68
N ARG A 219 -16.68 5.12 18.56
CA ARG A 219 -15.74 5.91 19.38
C ARG A 219 -15.91 7.42 19.15
N CYS A 220 -16.07 7.86 17.89
CA CYS A 220 -16.31 9.27 17.58
C CYS A 220 -17.62 9.79 18.18
N ARG A 221 -18.70 8.98 18.19
CA ARG A 221 -19.98 9.38 18.82
C ARG A 221 -19.86 9.54 20.34
N ASN A 222 -19.13 8.65 20.99
CA ASN A 222 -18.97 8.66 22.45
C ASN A 222 -17.99 9.74 22.95
N GLY A 223 -17.14 10.28 22.06
CA GLY A 223 -16.17 11.34 22.37
C GLY A 223 -16.60 12.75 21.98
N ARG A 224 -17.82 12.94 21.42
CA ARG A 224 -18.38 14.27 21.20
C ARG A 224 -18.94 14.80 22.53
N PRO A 225 -18.58 16.03 22.94
CA PRO A 225 -19.12 16.65 24.15
C PRO A 225 -20.64 16.87 24.06
#